data_AF-A0A976K6T5-F1
#
_entry.id   AF-A0A976K6T5-F1
#
_cell.length_a   1.000
_cell.length_b   1.000
_cell.length_c   1.000
_cell.angle_alpha   90.00
_cell.angle_beta   90.00
_cell.angle_gamma   90.00
#
_symmetry.space_group_name_H-M   'P 1'
#
loop_
_entity.id
_entity.type
_entity.pdbx_description
1 polymer ?
#
loop_
_entity_poly.entity_id
_entity_poly.type
_entity_poly.pdbx_seq_one_letter_code
_entity_poly.pdbx_strand_id
1 'polypeptide(L)'
;MRLALQQAAAAAAAGEVPVGAVVVHQGQVVGRGRNAPVSGHDPTAHAEIVALREAAQALSNYRLDECDLYVTLEPCAMCSGAMLHARLRRVVFGATDPKTGAAGSVLDLFADARLNHQTAVHGGVLARECGTMLSGFFRDRRAAQKVDAHPLREDAVRTPDGRFEGLPGYPWAPHHVSDLPALAGLRMHYLDEGPADAARTWLCLHGNPAWSYLYRRMIPAFVSAGDRVVAPDMPGFGKSDKPKKDAFHRFGWHRQVLLELVERLDLRHVVLVVQDWGGLLGLTLPMAAPHRYRGLLVMNTLLATGEQALSPGFLDWREMCRRQPDFDVARLFKRGNAHLSDAECQAYNAPFPDRGHRAALRAFPEMVPEFPDSEGAAISREARLFWRERWQGRSLMVIGQRDPVLGEAVMRPLQADIRGCPPPVLLPEAGHFVQEHGEAVAALALDHFKESA
;
A
#
# COMPACT_ATOMS: atom_id res chain seq x y z
N MET A 1 -38.73 -12.69 -14.72
CA MET A 1 -37.35 -13.19 -14.48
C MET A 1 -36.27 -12.48 -15.30
N ARG A 2 -36.31 -12.44 -16.65
CA ARG A 2 -35.22 -11.77 -17.43
C ARG A 2 -34.97 -10.31 -17.05
N LEU A 3 -36.01 -9.54 -16.74
CA LEU A 3 -35.86 -8.17 -16.21
C LEU A 3 -35.16 -8.13 -14.84
N ALA A 4 -35.37 -9.13 -13.99
CA ALA A 4 -34.67 -9.26 -12.72
C ALA A 4 -33.18 -9.60 -12.93
N LEU A 5 -32.85 -10.42 -13.94
CA LEU A 5 -31.45 -10.66 -14.35
C LEU A 5 -30.76 -9.39 -14.87
N GLN A 6 -31.48 -8.50 -15.56
CA GLN A 6 -30.94 -7.19 -15.94
C GLN A 6 -30.62 -6.32 -14.71
N GLN A 7 -31.47 -6.34 -13.69
CA GLN A 7 -31.19 -5.66 -12.42
C GLN A 7 -30.00 -6.28 -11.68
N ALA A 8 -29.89 -7.61 -11.67
CA ALA A 8 -28.75 -8.32 -11.09
C ALA A 8 -27.42 -7.98 -11.80
N ALA A 9 -27.44 -7.87 -13.13
CA ALA A 9 -26.28 -7.42 -13.90
C ALA A 9 -25.90 -5.97 -13.56
N ALA A 10 -26.88 -5.09 -13.37
CA ALA A 10 -26.63 -3.72 -12.94
C ALA A 10 -26.07 -3.63 -11.51
N ALA A 11 -26.47 -4.54 -10.60
CA ALA A 11 -25.86 -4.66 -9.28
C ALA A 11 -24.38 -5.09 -9.38
N ALA A 12 -24.08 -6.13 -10.17
CA ALA A 12 -22.69 -6.55 -10.41
C ALA A 12 -21.82 -5.40 -10.96
N ALA A 13 -22.34 -4.64 -11.94
CA ALA A 13 -21.63 -3.51 -12.51
C ALA A 13 -21.36 -2.38 -11.49
N ALA A 14 -22.18 -2.29 -10.45
CA ALA A 14 -21.99 -1.36 -9.32
C ALA A 14 -21.14 -1.95 -8.17
N GLY A 15 -20.56 -3.15 -8.34
CA GLY A 15 -19.76 -3.82 -7.31
C GLY A 15 -20.57 -4.53 -6.21
N GLU A 16 -21.89 -4.60 -6.37
CA GLU A 16 -22.84 -5.23 -5.44
C GLU A 16 -23.01 -6.72 -5.76
N VAL A 17 -23.44 -7.51 -4.78
CA VAL A 17 -23.80 -8.92 -5.02
C VAL A 17 -24.94 -8.97 -6.05
N PRO A 18 -24.84 -9.73 -7.17
CA PRO A 18 -25.76 -9.65 -8.29
C PRO A 18 -27.09 -10.35 -8.02
N VAL A 19 -27.94 -9.68 -7.25
CA VAL A 19 -29.34 -10.05 -7.06
C VAL A 19 -30.20 -8.93 -7.58
N GLY A 20 -31.22 -9.29 -8.36
CA GLY A 20 -32.20 -8.38 -8.91
C GLY A 20 -33.61 -8.90 -8.70
N ALA A 21 -34.57 -7.99 -8.57
CA ALA A 21 -35.97 -8.27 -8.37
C ALA A 21 -36.87 -7.32 -9.16
N VAL A 22 -38.08 -7.78 -9.49
CA VAL A 22 -39.10 -7.01 -10.19
C VAL A 22 -40.48 -7.38 -9.65
N VAL A 23 -41.32 -6.38 -9.37
CA VAL A 23 -42.72 -6.56 -8.97
C VAL A 23 -43.63 -6.26 -10.15
N VAL A 24 -44.59 -7.14 -10.40
CA VAL A 24 -45.54 -7.08 -11.52
C VAL A 24 -46.97 -7.06 -10.99
N HIS A 25 -47.76 -6.10 -11.46
CA HIS A 25 -49.19 -5.98 -11.18
C HIS A 25 -49.95 -5.94 -12.52
N GLN A 26 -50.91 -6.84 -12.73
CA GLN A 26 -51.70 -6.92 -13.97
C GLN A 26 -50.87 -6.94 -15.26
N GLY A 27 -49.73 -7.64 -15.23
CA GLY A 27 -48.80 -7.74 -16.36
C GLY A 27 -47.88 -6.53 -16.55
N GLN A 28 -48.02 -5.47 -15.74
CA GLN A 28 -47.16 -4.29 -15.77
C GLN A 28 -46.12 -4.32 -14.65
N VAL A 29 -44.89 -3.89 -14.95
CA VAL A 29 -43.85 -3.75 -13.93
C VAL A 29 -44.11 -2.48 -13.12
N VAL A 30 -44.35 -2.65 -11.82
CA VAL A 30 -44.61 -1.56 -10.87
C VAL A 30 -43.44 -1.29 -9.93
N GLY A 31 -42.45 -2.18 -9.86
CA GLY A 31 -41.22 -1.95 -9.10
C GLY A 31 -40.04 -2.75 -9.62
N ARG A 32 -38.83 -2.20 -9.48
CA ARG A 32 -37.56 -2.80 -9.88
C ARG A 32 -36.57 -2.63 -8.73
N GLY A 33 -35.80 -3.66 -8.44
CA GLY A 33 -34.83 -3.62 -7.37
C GLY A 33 -33.59 -4.39 -7.70
N ARG A 34 -32.49 -3.94 -7.14
CA ARG A 34 -31.19 -4.61 -7.16
C ARG A 34 -30.53 -4.42 -5.82
N ASN A 35 -29.64 -5.33 -5.44
CA ASN A 35 -28.87 -5.13 -4.21
C ASN A 35 -28.11 -3.80 -4.29
N ALA A 36 -28.21 -3.02 -3.21
CA ALA A 36 -27.43 -1.79 -3.00
C ALA A 36 -26.93 -1.61 -1.54
N PRO A 37 -26.59 -2.68 -0.78
CA PRO A 37 -26.19 -2.51 0.62
C PRO A 37 -24.85 -1.78 0.80
N VAL A 38 -23.90 -1.96 -0.13
CA VAL A 38 -22.58 -1.32 -0.02
C VAL A 38 -22.68 0.16 -0.37
N SER A 39 -23.23 0.46 -1.54
CA SER A 39 -23.36 1.81 -2.07
C SER A 39 -24.37 2.67 -1.30
N GLY A 40 -25.45 2.06 -0.81
CA GLY A 40 -26.48 2.75 -0.04
C GLY A 40 -26.19 2.84 1.46
N HIS A 41 -25.16 2.15 1.96
CA HIS A 41 -24.92 1.94 3.40
C HIS A 41 -26.18 1.45 4.16
N ASP A 42 -27.08 0.74 3.47
CA ASP A 42 -28.36 0.25 3.99
C ASP A 42 -28.30 -1.28 4.08
N PRO A 43 -28.20 -1.87 5.29
CA PRO A 43 -28.13 -3.32 5.45
C PRO A 43 -29.41 -4.04 4.97
N THR A 44 -30.50 -3.31 4.74
CA THR A 44 -31.78 -3.85 4.26
C THR A 44 -32.01 -3.67 2.76
N ALA A 45 -31.11 -3.01 2.03
CA ALA A 45 -31.23 -2.72 0.59
C ALA A 45 -30.98 -3.94 -0.30
N HIS A 46 -31.65 -5.05 0.02
CA HIS A 46 -31.76 -6.22 -0.84
C HIS A 46 -32.70 -5.93 -2.01
N ALA A 47 -32.47 -6.60 -3.14
CA ALA A 47 -33.22 -6.38 -4.36
C ALA A 47 -34.74 -6.43 -4.16
N GLU A 48 -35.22 -7.38 -3.35
CA GLU A 48 -36.65 -7.56 -3.08
C GLU A 48 -37.22 -6.39 -2.27
N ILE A 49 -36.51 -5.92 -1.25
CA ILE A 49 -36.93 -4.77 -0.43
C ILE A 49 -36.99 -3.51 -1.28
N VAL A 50 -35.98 -3.28 -2.13
CA VAL A 50 -35.95 -2.13 -3.04
C VAL A 50 -37.13 -2.19 -4.03
N ALA A 51 -37.39 -3.35 -4.62
CA ALA A 51 -38.49 -3.52 -5.57
C ALA A 51 -39.87 -3.37 -4.90
N LEU A 52 -40.05 -3.86 -3.67
CA LEU A 52 -41.27 -3.68 -2.88
C LEU A 52 -41.51 -2.20 -2.54
N ARG A 53 -40.46 -1.46 -2.15
CA ARG A 53 -40.55 -0.02 -1.85
C ARG A 53 -41.00 0.77 -3.10
N GLU A 54 -40.40 0.50 -4.26
CA GLU A 54 -40.80 1.15 -5.52
C GLU A 54 -42.25 0.80 -5.90
N ALA A 55 -42.63 -0.47 -5.81
CA ALA A 55 -43.99 -0.91 -6.10
C ALA A 55 -45.05 -0.27 -5.19
N ALA A 56 -44.74 -0.16 -3.89
CA ALA A 56 -45.63 0.47 -2.93
C ALA A 56 -45.82 1.97 -3.20
N GLN A 57 -44.76 2.65 -3.62
CA GLN A 57 -44.84 4.05 -4.05
C GLN A 57 -45.67 4.18 -5.33
N ALA A 58 -45.40 3.34 -6.34
CA ALA A 58 -46.10 3.37 -7.62
C ALA A 58 -47.61 3.11 -7.49
N LEU A 59 -48.01 2.23 -6.57
CA LEU A 59 -49.42 1.91 -6.28
C LEU A 59 -50.01 2.77 -5.15
N SER A 60 -49.20 3.63 -4.52
CA SER A 60 -49.58 4.41 -3.33
C SER A 60 -50.20 3.55 -2.22
N ASN A 61 -49.70 2.33 -2.06
CA ASN A 61 -50.20 1.36 -1.08
C ASN A 61 -49.08 0.43 -0.63
N TYR A 62 -48.95 0.26 0.69
CA TYR A 62 -47.96 -0.65 1.28
C TYR A 62 -48.36 -2.13 1.15
N ARG A 63 -49.66 -2.40 0.89
CA ARG A 63 -50.16 -3.72 0.51
C ARG A 63 -50.15 -3.82 -1.00
N LEU A 64 -49.51 -4.86 -1.48
CA LEU A 64 -49.29 -5.20 -2.88
C LEU A 64 -50.09 -6.46 -3.22
N ASP A 65 -51.36 -6.47 -2.82
CA ASP A 65 -52.30 -7.53 -3.19
C ASP A 65 -52.29 -7.70 -4.72
N GLU A 66 -52.50 -8.92 -5.20
CA GLU A 66 -52.45 -9.29 -6.64
C GLU A 66 -51.10 -9.10 -7.35
N CYS A 67 -50.07 -8.62 -6.67
CA CYS A 67 -48.73 -8.47 -7.24
C CYS A 67 -47.92 -9.78 -7.18
N ASP A 68 -47.14 -10.01 -8.23
CA ASP A 68 -46.15 -11.07 -8.31
C ASP A 68 -44.74 -10.48 -8.24
N LEU A 69 -43.87 -11.04 -7.39
CA LEU A 69 -42.45 -10.68 -7.32
C LEU A 69 -41.59 -11.75 -8.00
N TYR A 70 -40.69 -11.32 -8.87
CA TYR A 70 -39.66 -12.16 -9.49
C TYR A 70 -38.29 -11.77 -8.96
N VAL A 71 -37.52 -12.70 -8.41
CA VAL A 71 -36.17 -12.45 -7.88
C VAL A 71 -35.17 -13.49 -8.39
N THR A 72 -33.93 -13.09 -8.67
CA THR A 72 -32.93 -14.01 -9.23
C THR A 72 -32.41 -15.05 -8.24
N LEU A 73 -32.48 -14.78 -6.94
CA LEU A 73 -32.04 -15.66 -5.86
C LEU A 73 -33.20 -15.93 -4.90
N GLU A 74 -33.22 -17.09 -4.27
CA GLU A 74 -34.16 -17.41 -3.19
C GLU A 74 -34.10 -16.34 -2.08
N PRO A 75 -35.26 -15.81 -1.64
CA PRO A 75 -35.28 -14.73 -0.66
C PRO A 75 -34.84 -15.22 0.72
N CYS A 76 -34.12 -14.36 1.44
CA CYS A 76 -33.78 -14.60 2.84
C CYS A 76 -34.97 -14.32 3.78
N ALA A 77 -34.84 -14.67 5.06
CA ALA A 77 -35.91 -14.51 6.05
C ALA A 77 -36.47 -13.08 6.14
N MET A 78 -35.61 -12.06 6.04
CA MET A 78 -36.03 -10.65 6.03
C MET A 78 -36.91 -10.33 4.82
N CYS A 79 -36.45 -10.67 3.61
CA CYS A 79 -37.18 -10.40 2.37
C CYS A 79 -38.50 -11.17 2.35
N SER A 80 -38.49 -12.44 2.74
CA SER A 80 -39.70 -13.27 2.84
C SER A 80 -40.73 -12.69 3.83
N GLY A 81 -40.29 -12.24 5.01
CA GLY A 81 -41.17 -11.55 5.96
C GLY A 81 -41.79 -10.28 5.37
N ALA A 82 -41.00 -9.46 4.67
CA ALA A 82 -41.50 -8.27 3.99
C ALA A 82 -42.53 -8.59 2.90
N MET A 83 -42.33 -9.66 2.12
CA MET A 83 -43.28 -10.12 1.11
C MET A 83 -44.63 -10.56 1.71
N LEU A 84 -44.60 -11.26 2.84
CA LEU A 84 -45.81 -11.68 3.56
C LEU A 84 -46.56 -10.48 4.14
N HIS A 85 -45.84 -9.49 4.70
CA HIS A 85 -46.44 -8.24 5.16
C HIS A 85 -47.02 -7.39 4.02
N ALA A 86 -46.37 -7.40 2.85
CA ALA A 86 -46.85 -6.76 1.64
C ALA A 86 -48.00 -7.54 0.97
N ARG A 87 -48.30 -8.77 1.39
CA ARG A 87 -49.39 -9.62 0.87
C ARG A 87 -49.28 -9.91 -0.63
N LEU A 88 -48.06 -10.16 -1.09
CA LEU A 88 -47.87 -10.59 -2.48
C LEU A 88 -48.70 -11.82 -2.78
N ARG A 89 -49.32 -11.85 -3.96
CA ARG A 89 -50.01 -13.03 -4.47
C ARG A 89 -49.03 -14.18 -4.64
N ARG A 90 -47.85 -13.88 -5.21
CA ARG A 90 -46.87 -14.90 -5.57
C ARG A 90 -45.44 -14.36 -5.55
N VAL A 91 -44.51 -15.22 -5.18
CA VAL A 91 -43.06 -15.02 -5.30
C VAL A 91 -42.49 -16.10 -6.22
N VAL A 92 -41.72 -15.66 -7.21
CA VAL A 92 -41.05 -16.53 -8.18
C VAL A 92 -39.55 -16.28 -8.10
N PHE A 93 -38.77 -17.31 -7.74
CA PHE A 93 -37.32 -17.16 -7.62
C PHE A 93 -36.54 -18.02 -8.60
N GLY A 94 -35.31 -17.57 -8.90
CA GLY A 94 -34.40 -18.24 -9.83
C GLY A 94 -33.61 -19.36 -9.19
N ALA A 95 -32.41 -19.04 -8.69
CA ALA A 95 -31.53 -20.00 -8.02
C ALA A 95 -31.91 -20.17 -6.54
N THR A 96 -31.72 -21.37 -5.99
CA THR A 96 -31.82 -21.61 -4.54
C THR A 96 -30.64 -20.98 -3.80
N ASP A 97 -30.84 -20.65 -2.52
CA ASP A 97 -29.78 -20.20 -1.62
C ASP A 97 -29.62 -21.16 -0.44
N PRO A 98 -28.67 -22.13 -0.53
CA PRO A 98 -28.46 -23.11 0.53
C PRO A 98 -27.90 -22.52 1.83
N LYS A 99 -27.50 -21.24 1.86
CA LYS A 99 -26.91 -20.61 3.04
C LYS A 99 -27.89 -19.75 3.83
N THR A 100 -28.79 -19.04 3.14
CA THR A 100 -29.71 -18.09 3.81
C THR A 100 -31.16 -18.14 3.30
N GLY A 101 -31.45 -18.98 2.31
CA GLY A 101 -32.77 -19.06 1.68
C GLY A 101 -33.87 -19.49 2.64
N ALA A 102 -34.99 -18.77 2.61
CA ALA A 102 -36.13 -18.91 3.50
C ALA A 102 -37.42 -19.37 2.79
N ALA A 103 -37.29 -19.96 1.60
CA ALA A 103 -38.39 -20.49 0.81
C ALA A 103 -38.20 -21.98 0.49
N GLY A 104 -37.54 -22.71 1.39
CA GLY A 104 -37.30 -24.15 1.31
C GLY A 104 -35.85 -24.61 1.50
N SER A 105 -34.85 -23.73 1.39
CA SER A 105 -33.44 -24.14 1.54
C SER A 105 -33.01 -24.31 3.00
N VAL A 106 -32.94 -23.24 3.78
CA VAL A 106 -32.56 -23.29 5.21
C VAL A 106 -33.79 -23.42 6.09
N LEU A 107 -34.84 -22.70 5.72
CA LEU A 107 -36.15 -22.71 6.34
C LEU A 107 -37.21 -22.36 5.31
N ASP A 108 -38.48 -22.55 5.65
CA ASP A 108 -39.59 -22.23 4.76
C ASP A 108 -40.64 -21.40 5.52
N LEU A 109 -40.54 -20.06 5.39
CA LEU A 109 -41.52 -19.16 6.00
C LEU A 109 -42.86 -19.19 5.26
N PHE A 110 -42.85 -19.55 3.97
CA PHE A 110 -44.07 -19.55 3.16
C PHE A 110 -44.92 -20.79 3.41
N ALA A 111 -44.35 -21.86 3.96
CA ALA A 111 -45.07 -23.05 4.39
C ALA A 111 -45.64 -22.98 5.83
N ASP A 112 -45.27 -21.97 6.63
CA ASP A 112 -45.73 -21.85 8.02
C ASP A 112 -47.17 -21.29 8.09
N ALA A 113 -48.14 -22.19 8.29
CA ALA A 113 -49.56 -21.85 8.40
C ALA A 113 -49.92 -20.97 9.62
N ARG A 114 -49.00 -20.78 10.58
CA ARG A 114 -49.21 -19.86 11.71
C ARG A 114 -49.05 -18.39 11.30
N LEU A 115 -48.38 -18.14 10.18
CA LEU A 115 -48.27 -16.80 9.61
C LEU A 115 -49.57 -16.45 8.88
N ASN A 116 -50.12 -15.28 9.18
CA ASN A 116 -51.48 -14.89 8.75
C ASN A 116 -51.63 -14.85 7.22
N HIS A 117 -50.74 -14.16 6.53
CA HIS A 117 -50.79 -14.02 5.07
C HIS A 117 -50.03 -15.15 4.41
N GLN A 118 -50.59 -15.66 3.31
CA GLN A 118 -50.04 -16.80 2.57
C GLN A 118 -49.74 -16.32 1.16
N THR A 119 -48.50 -16.56 0.72
CA THR A 119 -48.00 -16.15 -0.60
C THR A 119 -47.54 -17.38 -1.34
N ALA A 120 -48.02 -17.59 -2.57
CA ALA A 120 -47.60 -18.75 -3.37
C ALA A 120 -46.13 -18.62 -3.77
N VAL A 121 -45.37 -19.72 -3.70
CA VAL A 121 -43.94 -19.72 -4.05
C VAL A 121 -43.68 -20.66 -5.22
N HIS A 122 -42.89 -20.19 -6.19
CA HIS A 122 -42.38 -21.01 -7.28
C HIS A 122 -40.89 -20.77 -7.50
N GLY A 123 -40.07 -21.77 -7.18
CA GLY A 123 -38.63 -21.74 -7.40
C GLY A 123 -38.20 -22.29 -8.76
N GLY A 124 -36.95 -22.06 -9.12
CA GLY A 124 -36.29 -22.75 -10.23
C GLY A 124 -36.36 -22.05 -11.59
N VAL A 125 -36.98 -20.87 -11.69
CA VAL A 125 -37.20 -20.19 -12.99
C VAL A 125 -35.91 -19.56 -13.48
N LEU A 126 -35.34 -20.06 -14.59
CA LEU A 126 -34.01 -19.67 -15.07
C LEU A 126 -32.91 -19.87 -14.01
N ALA A 127 -33.06 -20.90 -13.16
CA ALA A 127 -32.15 -21.16 -12.04
C ALA A 127 -30.67 -21.22 -12.43
N ARG A 128 -30.36 -21.88 -13.55
CA ARG A 128 -28.98 -21.99 -14.05
C ARG A 128 -28.38 -20.63 -14.35
N GLU A 129 -29.09 -19.77 -15.09
CA GLU A 129 -28.61 -18.43 -15.45
C GLU A 129 -28.40 -17.56 -14.21
N CYS A 130 -29.36 -17.59 -13.28
CA CYS A 130 -29.26 -16.84 -12.03
C CYS A 130 -28.08 -17.32 -11.15
N GLY A 131 -27.92 -18.64 -11.02
CA GLY A 131 -26.82 -19.25 -10.26
C GLY A 131 -25.45 -19.01 -10.89
N THR A 132 -25.34 -19.05 -12.22
CA THR A 132 -24.09 -18.74 -12.93
C THR A 132 -23.65 -17.29 -12.70
N MET A 133 -24.57 -16.33 -12.72
CA MET A 133 -24.25 -14.92 -12.45
C MET A 133 -23.70 -14.74 -11.02
N LEU A 134 -24.37 -15.31 -10.02
CA LEU A 134 -23.95 -15.22 -8.61
C LEU A 134 -22.60 -15.90 -8.35
N SER A 135 -22.45 -17.14 -8.83
CA SER A 135 -21.21 -17.90 -8.67
C SER A 135 -20.03 -17.28 -9.42
N GLY A 136 -20.29 -16.70 -10.60
CA GLY A 136 -19.31 -15.95 -11.39
C GLY A 136 -18.76 -14.75 -10.62
N PHE A 137 -19.64 -13.89 -10.10
CA PHE A 137 -19.24 -12.72 -9.31
C PHE A 137 -18.34 -13.08 -8.13
N PHE A 138 -18.69 -14.10 -7.34
CA PHE A 138 -17.85 -14.51 -6.21
C PHE A 138 -16.56 -15.22 -6.62
N ARG A 139 -16.55 -15.94 -7.74
CA ARG A 139 -15.32 -16.52 -8.29
C ARG A 139 -14.36 -15.42 -8.71
N ASP A 140 -14.86 -14.41 -9.40
CA ASP A 140 -14.05 -13.31 -9.92
C ASP A 140 -13.53 -12.44 -8.76
N ARG A 141 -14.33 -12.19 -7.71
CA ARG A 141 -13.84 -11.56 -6.46
C ARG A 141 -12.78 -12.39 -5.74
N ARG A 142 -12.95 -13.72 -5.65
CA ARG A 142 -11.93 -14.60 -5.05
C ARG A 142 -10.65 -14.65 -5.89
N ALA A 143 -10.75 -14.59 -7.21
CA ALA A 143 -9.60 -14.51 -8.10
C ALA A 143 -8.86 -13.18 -7.91
N ALA A 144 -9.57 -12.05 -7.89
CA ALA A 144 -9.01 -10.75 -7.58
C ALA A 144 -8.32 -10.72 -6.20
N GLN A 145 -8.97 -11.25 -5.17
CA GLN A 145 -8.37 -11.38 -3.83
C GLN A 145 -7.14 -12.29 -3.79
N LYS A 146 -7.05 -13.33 -4.62
CA LYS A 146 -5.87 -14.20 -4.71
C LYS A 146 -4.71 -13.53 -5.45
N VAL A 147 -5.01 -12.72 -6.46
CA VAL A 147 -3.99 -11.93 -7.17
C VAL A 147 -3.40 -10.84 -6.25
N ASP A 148 -4.20 -10.35 -5.32
CA ASP A 148 -3.82 -9.28 -4.36
C ASP A 148 -3.43 -9.83 -2.95
N ALA A 149 -3.51 -11.15 -2.76
CA ALA A 149 -3.14 -11.77 -1.49
C ALA A 149 -1.62 -11.87 -1.41
N HIS A 150 -1.03 -11.01 -0.59
CA HIS A 150 0.35 -11.14 -0.15
C HIS A 150 0.38 -11.92 1.18
N PRO A 151 0.37 -13.28 1.18
CA PRO A 151 0.35 -14.05 2.41
C PRO A 151 1.58 -13.72 3.27
N LEU A 152 1.38 -13.57 4.58
CA LEU A 152 2.48 -13.37 5.51
C LEU A 152 3.25 -14.68 5.68
N ARG A 153 4.57 -14.63 5.48
CA ARG A 153 5.45 -15.76 5.76
C ARG A 153 5.58 -16.05 7.25
N GLU A 154 5.78 -17.31 7.60
CA GLU A 154 5.90 -17.75 9.00
C GLU A 154 7.11 -17.13 9.73
N ASP A 155 8.18 -16.81 9.00
CA ASP A 155 9.41 -16.20 9.52
C ASP A 155 9.38 -14.67 9.56
N ALA A 156 8.24 -14.05 9.23
CA ALA A 156 8.04 -12.60 9.24
C ALA A 156 6.83 -12.18 10.08
N VAL A 157 6.80 -10.90 10.45
CA VAL A 157 5.63 -10.21 10.99
C VAL A 157 5.22 -9.07 10.07
N ARG A 158 3.93 -8.73 10.07
CA ARG A 158 3.38 -7.59 9.34
C ARG A 158 2.72 -6.65 10.34
N THR A 159 3.12 -5.39 10.31
CA THR A 159 2.52 -4.36 11.15
C THR A 159 1.03 -4.21 10.76
N PRO A 160 0.08 -4.22 11.70
CA PRO A 160 -1.32 -4.02 11.39
C PRO A 160 -1.58 -2.68 10.69
N ASP A 161 -2.43 -2.66 9.67
CA ASP A 161 -2.66 -1.47 8.84
C ASP A 161 -3.19 -0.27 9.66
N GLY A 162 -3.99 -0.52 10.70
CA GLY A 162 -4.48 0.51 11.62
C GLY A 162 -3.40 1.30 12.36
N ARG A 163 -2.15 0.83 12.38
CA ARG A 163 -1.00 1.60 12.91
C ARG A 163 -0.62 2.78 12.02
N PHE A 164 -1.05 2.78 10.76
CA PHE A 164 -0.71 3.78 9.75
C PHE A 164 -1.91 4.69 9.38
N GLU A 165 -3.02 4.61 10.12
CA GLU A 165 -4.17 5.50 9.95
C GLU A 165 -3.87 6.89 10.52
N GLY A 166 -4.27 7.94 9.80
CA GLY A 166 -4.17 9.33 10.28
C GLY A 166 -2.76 9.88 10.44
N LEU A 167 -1.76 9.33 9.73
CA LEU A 167 -0.38 9.82 9.81
C LEU A 167 -0.25 11.25 9.23
N PRO A 168 0.39 12.20 9.95
CA PRO A 168 0.52 13.58 9.48
C PRO A 168 1.29 13.68 8.17
N GLY A 169 0.72 14.35 7.17
CA GLY A 169 1.39 14.62 5.89
C GLY A 169 1.68 13.37 5.04
N TYR A 170 0.98 12.26 5.25
CA TYR A 170 1.18 11.01 4.50
C TYR A 170 -0.16 10.50 3.91
N PRO A 171 -0.71 11.16 2.87
CA PRO A 171 -2.04 10.86 2.34
C PRO A 171 -2.06 9.73 1.29
N TRP A 172 -0.91 9.14 0.98
CA TRP A 172 -0.72 8.28 -0.17
C TRP A 172 -1.24 6.86 0.02
N ALA A 173 -1.79 6.30 -1.07
CA ALA A 173 -2.23 4.92 -1.11
C ALA A 173 -1.01 3.97 -1.11
N PRO A 174 -1.08 2.83 -0.42
CA PRO A 174 0.02 1.88 -0.40
C PRO A 174 0.06 1.05 -1.68
N HIS A 175 1.24 0.92 -2.30
CA HIS A 175 1.51 -0.11 -3.31
C HIS A 175 2.35 -1.23 -2.71
N HIS A 176 2.21 -2.44 -3.26
CA HIS A 176 2.92 -3.61 -2.77
C HIS A 176 3.46 -4.48 -3.91
N VAL A 177 4.58 -5.15 -3.64
CA VAL A 177 5.11 -6.27 -4.45
C VAL A 177 5.45 -7.43 -3.53
N SER A 178 5.31 -8.66 -4.04
CA SER A 178 5.79 -9.88 -3.36
C SER A 178 6.34 -10.93 -4.33
N ASP A 179 6.39 -10.58 -5.61
CA ASP A 179 6.81 -11.40 -6.74
C ASP A 179 8.31 -11.22 -7.08
N LEU A 180 9.03 -10.37 -6.35
CA LEU A 180 10.48 -10.25 -6.49
C LEU A 180 11.16 -11.55 -6.02
N PRO A 181 12.01 -12.19 -6.85
CA PRO A 181 12.71 -13.42 -6.48
C PRO A 181 13.39 -13.37 -5.10
N ALA A 182 14.09 -12.28 -4.78
CA ALA A 182 14.79 -12.12 -3.51
C ALA A 182 13.85 -11.96 -2.30
N LEU A 183 12.63 -11.47 -2.50
CA LEU A 183 11.63 -11.40 -1.42
C LEU A 183 11.10 -12.79 -1.07
N ALA A 184 11.12 -13.73 -2.01
CA ALA A 184 10.61 -15.09 -1.83
C ALA A 184 9.24 -15.09 -1.11
N GLY A 185 8.31 -14.26 -1.56
CA GLY A 185 6.95 -14.13 -1.02
C GLY A 185 6.77 -13.11 0.12
N LEU A 186 7.82 -12.47 0.63
CA LEU A 186 7.65 -11.30 1.53
C LEU A 186 6.97 -10.16 0.79
N ARG A 187 6.05 -9.46 1.45
CA ARG A 187 5.45 -8.24 0.93
C ARG A 187 6.35 -7.04 1.19
N MET A 188 6.68 -6.31 0.14
CA MET A 188 7.37 -5.02 0.22
C MET A 188 6.41 -3.91 -0.20
N HIS A 189 6.29 -2.88 0.64
CA HIS A 189 5.53 -1.66 0.35
C HIS A 189 6.40 -0.65 -0.40
N TYR A 190 5.76 0.16 -1.24
CA TYR A 190 6.34 1.36 -1.83
C TYR A 190 5.25 2.40 -2.11
N LEU A 191 5.65 3.66 -2.16
CA LEU A 191 4.87 4.72 -2.79
C LEU A 191 5.23 4.81 -4.27
N ASP A 192 4.25 5.16 -5.11
CA ASP A 192 4.41 5.40 -6.54
C ASP A 192 3.46 6.53 -6.96
N GLU A 193 3.98 7.75 -6.88
CA GLU A 193 3.19 8.98 -7.03
C GLU A 193 3.58 9.73 -8.30
N GLY A 194 2.65 10.47 -8.87
CA GLY A 194 2.84 11.18 -10.13
C GLY A 194 2.65 10.29 -11.38
N PRO A 195 2.81 10.85 -12.58
CA PRO A 195 2.55 10.13 -13.82
C PRO A 195 3.62 9.06 -14.08
N ALA A 196 3.19 7.84 -14.45
CA ALA A 196 4.11 6.71 -14.70
C ALA A 196 5.07 6.96 -15.88
N ASP A 197 4.68 7.82 -16.81
CA ASP A 197 5.42 8.26 -18.00
C ASP A 197 6.12 9.62 -17.83
N ALA A 198 6.30 10.09 -16.58
CA ALA A 198 7.05 11.30 -16.28
C ALA A 198 8.46 11.26 -16.90
N ALA A 199 8.94 12.42 -17.38
CA ALA A 199 10.29 12.56 -17.92
C ALA A 199 11.40 12.26 -16.90
N ARG A 200 11.08 12.39 -15.60
CA ARG A 200 11.99 12.15 -14.48
C ARG A 200 11.30 11.34 -13.38
N THR A 201 12.03 10.38 -12.82
CA THR A 201 11.60 9.57 -11.67
C THR A 201 12.53 9.80 -10.49
N TRP A 202 12.01 10.19 -9.33
CA TRP A 202 12.75 10.29 -8.07
C TRP A 202 12.66 8.97 -7.30
N LEU A 203 13.75 8.20 -7.24
CA LEU A 203 13.82 6.98 -6.43
C LEU A 203 14.34 7.32 -5.04
N CYS A 204 13.47 7.36 -4.04
CA CYS A 204 13.75 7.83 -2.70
C CYS A 204 13.99 6.68 -1.72
N LEU A 205 15.26 6.42 -1.37
CA LEU A 205 15.65 5.30 -0.51
C LEU A 205 15.90 5.80 0.92
N HIS A 206 15.13 5.31 1.89
CA HIS A 206 15.27 5.72 3.29
C HIS A 206 16.42 4.97 3.97
N GLY A 207 16.78 5.37 5.19
CA GLY A 207 17.73 4.68 6.05
C GLY A 207 17.11 4.05 7.31
N ASN A 208 17.95 3.68 8.27
CA ASN A 208 17.56 3.15 9.57
C ASN A 208 17.43 4.29 10.60
N PRO A 209 16.41 4.33 11.47
CA PRO A 209 15.24 3.44 11.57
C PRO A 209 14.00 4.00 10.84
N ALA A 210 14.21 4.74 9.75
CA ALA A 210 13.16 5.43 9.02
C ALA A 210 12.38 4.51 8.06
N TRP A 211 11.46 5.10 7.30
CA TRP A 211 10.72 4.50 6.20
C TRP A 211 10.29 5.59 5.21
N SER A 212 9.53 5.29 4.16
CA SER A 212 9.09 6.25 3.12
C SER A 212 8.44 7.52 3.67
N TYR A 213 7.88 7.50 4.89
CA TYR A 213 7.41 8.69 5.63
C TYR A 213 8.47 9.80 5.77
N LEU A 214 9.75 9.46 5.76
CA LEU A 214 10.86 10.42 5.79
C LEU A 214 10.87 11.36 4.59
N TYR A 215 10.36 10.92 3.45
CA TYR A 215 10.31 11.72 2.23
C TYR A 215 9.03 12.55 2.10
N ARG A 216 8.13 12.52 3.10
CA ARG A 216 6.80 13.16 2.99
C ARG A 216 6.82 14.67 2.73
N ARG A 217 7.91 15.35 3.13
CA ARG A 217 8.11 16.79 2.90
C ARG A 217 8.77 17.10 1.55
N MET A 218 9.20 16.08 0.83
CA MET A 218 9.84 16.21 -0.50
C MET A 218 8.89 15.79 -1.62
N ILE A 219 8.16 14.69 -1.43
CA ILE A 219 7.26 14.11 -2.43
C ILE A 219 6.28 15.14 -3.04
N PRO A 220 5.59 16.01 -2.26
CA PRO A 220 4.63 16.95 -2.84
C PRO A 220 5.25 17.91 -3.86
N ALA A 221 6.48 18.38 -3.61
CA ALA A 221 7.17 19.28 -4.53
C ALA A 221 7.53 18.59 -5.85
N PHE A 222 8.04 17.36 -5.78
CA PHE A 222 8.38 16.56 -6.97
C PHE A 222 7.14 16.22 -7.81
N VAL A 223 6.07 15.75 -7.16
CA VAL A 223 4.80 15.43 -7.86
C VAL A 223 4.19 16.69 -8.47
N SER A 224 4.24 17.83 -7.78
CA SER A 224 3.74 19.12 -8.31
C SER A 224 4.56 19.62 -9.50
N ALA A 225 5.81 19.19 -9.65
CA ALA A 225 6.64 19.47 -10.82
C ALA A 225 6.35 18.55 -12.02
N GLY A 226 5.38 17.63 -11.89
CA GLY A 226 5.03 16.66 -12.92
C GLY A 226 5.93 15.42 -12.96
N ASP A 227 6.77 15.23 -11.94
CA ASP A 227 7.66 14.07 -11.85
C ASP A 227 6.97 12.86 -11.22
N ARG A 228 7.53 11.68 -11.48
CA ARG A 228 7.19 10.45 -10.76
C ARG A 228 8.06 10.33 -9.51
N VAL A 229 7.50 9.85 -8.40
CA VAL A 229 8.24 9.55 -7.17
C VAL A 229 7.98 8.13 -6.74
N VAL A 230 9.05 7.35 -6.58
CA VAL A 230 9.00 5.98 -6.05
C VAL A 230 9.76 5.93 -4.73
N ALA A 231 9.08 5.60 -3.64
CA ALA A 231 9.67 5.54 -2.30
C ALA A 231 9.39 4.19 -1.63
N PRO A 232 10.28 3.19 -1.79
CA PRO A 232 10.11 1.88 -1.17
C PRO A 232 10.39 1.86 0.32
N ASP A 233 9.66 1.03 1.06
CA ASP A 233 10.02 0.64 2.42
C ASP A 233 10.86 -0.64 2.37
N MET A 234 12.11 -0.59 2.82
CA MET A 234 12.95 -1.78 2.90
C MET A 234 12.31 -2.84 3.83
N PRO A 235 12.44 -4.14 3.53
CA PRO A 235 11.95 -5.19 4.42
C PRO A 235 12.50 -5.04 5.84
N GLY A 236 11.63 -5.10 6.84
CA GLY A 236 11.95 -4.73 8.22
C GLY A 236 11.49 -3.33 8.65
N PHE A 237 11.11 -2.46 7.70
CA PHE A 237 10.71 -1.07 7.96
C PHE A 237 9.32 -0.77 7.41
N GLY A 238 8.77 0.39 7.81
CA GLY A 238 7.53 0.93 7.26
C GLY A 238 6.36 -0.06 7.21
N LYS A 239 5.68 -0.12 6.06
CA LYS A 239 4.55 -1.04 5.81
C LYS A 239 4.98 -2.38 5.20
N SER A 240 6.27 -2.57 4.93
CA SER A 240 6.84 -3.84 4.47
C SER A 240 6.83 -4.90 5.56
N ASP A 241 6.82 -6.16 5.13
CA ASP A 241 7.00 -7.32 6.01
C ASP A 241 8.36 -7.25 6.71
N LYS A 242 8.39 -7.77 7.94
CA LYS A 242 9.54 -7.67 8.84
C LYS A 242 10.02 -9.07 9.22
N PRO A 243 11.12 -9.56 8.63
CA PRO A 243 11.75 -10.79 9.07
C PRO A 243 12.05 -10.76 10.57
N LYS A 244 11.75 -11.85 11.29
CA LYS A 244 11.82 -11.89 12.76
C LYS A 244 13.26 -11.96 13.30
N LYS A 245 14.23 -12.39 12.49
CA LYS A 245 15.61 -12.69 12.91
C LYS A 245 16.59 -11.68 12.33
N ASP A 246 17.47 -11.17 13.18
CA ASP A 246 18.49 -10.18 12.82
C ASP A 246 19.39 -10.69 11.68
N ALA A 247 19.83 -11.96 11.76
CA ALA A 247 20.67 -12.62 10.75
C ALA A 247 20.00 -12.83 9.39
N PHE A 248 18.68 -12.58 9.28
CA PHE A 248 18.00 -12.58 7.99
C PHE A 248 18.44 -11.37 7.15
N HIS A 249 18.65 -10.24 7.80
CA HIS A 249 19.09 -9.02 7.16
C HIS A 249 20.57 -9.15 6.82
N ARG A 250 20.87 -8.96 5.54
CA ARG A 250 22.22 -9.03 4.96
C ARG A 250 22.35 -7.93 3.91
N PHE A 251 23.54 -7.33 3.80
CA PHE A 251 23.77 -6.23 2.85
C PHE A 251 23.41 -6.64 1.42
N GLY A 252 23.92 -7.81 0.98
CA GLY A 252 23.71 -8.30 -0.37
C GLY A 252 22.24 -8.59 -0.68
N TRP A 253 21.49 -9.06 0.32
CA TRP A 253 20.06 -9.36 0.16
C TRP A 253 19.22 -8.08 -0.01
N HIS A 254 19.40 -7.08 0.84
CA HIS A 254 18.68 -5.80 0.71
C HIS A 254 19.02 -5.10 -0.61
N ARG A 255 20.30 -5.13 -1.03
CA ARG A 255 20.73 -4.61 -2.32
C ARG A 255 20.02 -5.33 -3.47
N GLN A 256 19.94 -6.66 -3.41
CA GLN A 256 19.30 -7.46 -4.45
C GLN A 256 17.80 -7.15 -4.56
N VAL A 257 17.09 -7.02 -3.43
CA VAL A 257 15.68 -6.61 -3.42
C VAL A 257 15.48 -5.26 -4.11
N LEU A 258 16.36 -4.28 -3.87
CA LEU A 258 16.28 -2.97 -4.52
C LEU A 258 16.58 -3.02 -6.02
N LEU A 259 17.54 -3.83 -6.47
CA LEU A 259 17.80 -4.05 -7.89
C LEU A 259 16.58 -4.64 -8.60
N GLU A 260 16.00 -5.69 -8.01
CA GLU A 260 14.81 -6.35 -8.55
C GLU A 260 13.60 -5.42 -8.57
N LEU A 261 13.42 -4.55 -7.56
CA LEU A 261 12.36 -3.55 -7.56
C LEU A 261 12.52 -2.55 -8.72
N VAL A 262 13.74 -2.03 -8.92
CA VAL A 262 14.05 -1.10 -10.02
C VAL A 262 13.72 -1.72 -11.37
N GLU A 263 14.07 -3.00 -11.56
CA GLU A 263 13.75 -3.75 -12.78
C GLU A 263 12.25 -4.03 -12.92
N ARG A 264 11.60 -4.48 -11.84
CA ARG A 264 10.18 -4.86 -11.81
C ARG A 264 9.23 -3.70 -12.10
N LEU A 265 9.62 -2.49 -11.71
CA LEU A 265 8.87 -1.25 -11.99
C LEU A 265 9.34 -0.56 -13.28
N ASP A 266 10.33 -1.14 -13.97
CA ASP A 266 11.01 -0.57 -15.13
C ASP A 266 11.38 0.90 -14.94
N LEU A 267 11.99 1.24 -13.79
CA LEU A 267 12.32 2.64 -13.50
C LEU A 267 13.39 3.16 -14.46
N ARG A 268 13.11 4.32 -15.06
CA ARG A 268 13.98 4.99 -16.04
C ARG A 268 14.10 6.47 -15.69
N HIS A 269 15.09 7.13 -16.27
CA HIS A 269 15.35 8.56 -16.03
C HIS A 269 15.44 8.90 -14.53
N VAL A 270 16.08 8.00 -13.77
CA VAL A 270 16.07 8.02 -12.32
C VAL A 270 17.01 9.12 -11.81
N VAL A 271 16.49 9.99 -10.97
CA VAL A 271 17.27 10.73 -9.98
C VAL A 271 17.22 9.94 -8.68
N LEU A 272 18.35 9.34 -8.33
CA LEU A 272 18.48 8.54 -7.12
C LEU A 272 18.59 9.48 -5.91
N VAL A 273 17.69 9.36 -4.95
CA VAL A 273 17.65 10.16 -3.72
C VAL A 273 18.01 9.28 -2.53
N VAL A 274 19.10 9.59 -1.85
CA VAL A 274 19.68 8.70 -0.82
C VAL A 274 20.14 9.44 0.43
N GLN A 275 20.05 8.75 1.56
CA GLN A 275 20.51 9.16 2.89
C GLN A 275 20.70 7.90 3.75
N ASP A 276 21.64 7.91 4.70
CA ASP A 276 21.96 6.79 5.60
C ASP A 276 22.03 5.45 4.83
N TRP A 277 21.38 4.37 5.28
CA TRP A 277 21.34 3.06 4.64
C TRP A 277 20.76 3.07 3.23
N GLY A 278 19.90 4.04 2.92
CA GLY A 278 19.46 4.28 1.56
C GLY A 278 20.62 4.63 0.64
N GLY A 279 21.67 5.30 1.16
CA GLY A 279 22.91 5.55 0.41
C GLY A 279 23.90 4.39 0.45
N LEU A 280 24.09 3.72 1.60
CA LEU A 280 24.98 2.54 1.67
C LEU A 280 24.58 1.49 0.62
N LEU A 281 23.28 1.24 0.46
CA LEU A 281 22.76 0.32 -0.55
C LEU A 281 22.60 1.01 -1.91
N GLY A 282 21.93 2.17 -1.94
CA GLY A 282 21.54 2.88 -3.15
C GLY A 282 22.71 3.27 -4.04
N LEU A 283 23.82 3.73 -3.45
CA LEU A 283 25.02 4.11 -4.21
C LEU A 283 25.67 2.92 -4.92
N THR A 284 25.29 1.68 -4.61
CA THR A 284 25.80 0.47 -5.29
C THR A 284 24.88 -0.03 -6.42
N LEU A 285 23.73 0.61 -6.64
CA LEU A 285 22.74 0.20 -7.65
C LEU A 285 23.11 0.69 -9.06
N PRO A 286 23.51 1.95 -9.29
CA PRO A 286 23.68 2.49 -10.65
C PRO A 286 24.67 1.73 -11.52
N MET A 287 25.71 1.15 -10.94
CA MET A 287 26.71 0.39 -11.70
C MET A 287 26.16 -0.88 -12.36
N ALA A 288 25.02 -1.42 -11.87
CA ALA A 288 24.37 -2.60 -12.46
C ALA A 288 23.59 -2.27 -13.74
N ALA A 289 22.96 -1.08 -13.79
CA ALA A 289 22.20 -0.62 -14.95
C ALA A 289 22.35 0.90 -15.16
N PRO A 290 23.55 1.40 -15.56
CA PRO A 290 23.86 2.82 -15.56
C PRO A 290 22.90 3.67 -16.40
N HIS A 291 22.39 3.12 -17.50
CA HIS A 291 21.48 3.79 -18.43
C HIS A 291 20.13 4.20 -17.81
N ARG A 292 19.73 3.59 -16.68
CA ARG A 292 18.49 3.95 -15.97
C ARG A 292 18.61 5.25 -15.16
N TYR A 293 19.83 5.67 -14.82
CA TYR A 293 20.09 6.76 -13.87
C TYR A 293 20.60 8.01 -14.59
N ARG A 294 20.00 9.16 -14.27
CA ARG A 294 20.34 10.48 -14.84
C ARG A 294 20.82 11.47 -13.78
N GLY A 295 20.46 11.26 -12.53
CA GLY A 295 20.87 12.13 -11.44
C GLY A 295 21.09 11.42 -10.11
N LEU A 296 21.77 12.11 -9.21
CA LEU A 296 21.98 11.71 -7.82
C LEU A 296 21.72 12.91 -6.90
N LEU A 297 20.74 12.80 -6.01
CA LEU A 297 20.58 13.66 -4.84
C LEU A 297 21.07 12.88 -3.61
N VAL A 298 22.24 13.26 -3.10
CA VAL A 298 22.88 12.57 -1.98
C VAL A 298 22.85 13.44 -0.71
N MET A 299 22.23 12.91 0.34
CA MET A 299 22.21 13.46 1.69
C MET A 299 23.05 12.59 2.63
N ASN A 300 23.27 13.06 3.87
CA ASN A 300 24.11 12.42 4.90
C ASN A 300 24.13 10.88 4.84
N THR A 301 25.18 10.33 4.25
CA THR A 301 25.39 8.90 4.00
C THR A 301 26.88 8.63 3.85
N LEU A 302 27.25 7.38 3.54
CA LEU A 302 28.59 7.00 3.15
C LEU A 302 28.57 5.84 2.17
N LEU A 303 29.68 5.67 1.44
CA LEU A 303 29.97 4.46 0.70
C LEU A 303 30.96 3.62 1.53
N ALA A 304 30.44 2.62 2.25
CA ALA A 304 31.19 1.88 3.25
C ALA A 304 32.14 0.85 2.61
N THR A 305 33.35 1.28 2.23
CA THR A 305 34.35 0.46 1.55
C THR A 305 35.11 -0.51 2.47
N GLY A 306 34.96 -0.38 3.79
CA GLY A 306 35.72 -1.13 4.79
C GLY A 306 37.21 -0.76 4.86
N GLU A 307 37.64 0.31 4.17
CA GLU A 307 39.04 0.78 4.17
C GLU A 307 39.27 1.97 5.10
N GLN A 308 38.22 2.75 5.38
CA GLN A 308 38.25 3.86 6.33
C GLN A 308 37.55 3.44 7.62
N ALA A 309 38.09 3.89 8.75
CA ALA A 309 37.43 3.74 10.03
C ALA A 309 36.06 4.45 10.02
N LEU A 310 35.07 3.82 10.64
CA LEU A 310 33.76 4.44 10.85
C LEU A 310 33.90 5.63 11.82
N SER A 311 33.01 6.62 11.67
CA SER A 311 33.08 7.82 12.50
C SER A 311 32.85 7.48 13.99
N PRO A 312 33.46 8.21 14.93
CA PRO A 312 33.20 8.01 16.35
C PRO A 312 31.71 8.06 16.70
N GLY A 313 30.97 9.01 16.10
CA GLY A 313 29.52 9.11 16.29
C GLY A 313 28.74 7.90 15.79
N PHE A 314 29.21 7.22 14.72
CA PHE A 314 28.63 5.95 14.29
C PHE A 314 28.91 4.82 15.28
N LEU A 315 30.14 4.73 15.80
CA LEU A 315 30.50 3.71 16.79
C LEU A 315 29.67 3.87 18.08
N ASP A 316 29.48 5.10 18.54
CA ASP A 316 28.62 5.43 19.69
C ASP A 316 27.15 5.06 19.42
N TRP A 317 26.65 5.35 18.21
CA TRP A 317 25.31 4.97 17.78
C TRP A 317 25.12 3.45 17.78
N ARG A 318 26.07 2.70 17.20
CA ARG A 318 26.04 1.23 17.16
C ARG A 318 26.02 0.64 18.57
N GLU A 319 26.85 1.16 19.47
CA GLU A 319 26.88 0.72 20.87
C GLU A 319 25.58 1.08 21.62
N MET A 320 24.99 2.24 21.35
CA MET A 320 23.68 2.60 21.88
C MET A 320 22.60 1.59 21.44
N CYS A 321 22.59 1.18 20.16
CA CYS A 321 21.66 0.16 19.66
C CYS A 321 21.84 -1.20 20.34
N ARG A 322 23.09 -1.62 20.61
CA ARG A 322 23.38 -2.85 21.37
C ARG A 322 22.85 -2.78 22.80
N ARG A 323 23.06 -1.66 23.48
CA ARG A 323 22.63 -1.44 24.87
C ARG A 323 21.12 -1.27 25.02
N GLN A 324 20.46 -0.69 24.02
CA GLN A 324 19.04 -0.39 24.02
C GLN A 324 18.35 -0.98 22.78
N PRO A 325 18.22 -2.31 22.66
CA PRO A 325 17.69 -2.96 21.45
C PRO A 325 16.22 -2.61 21.14
N ASP A 326 15.49 -2.09 22.13
CA ASP A 326 14.09 -1.66 22.03
C ASP A 326 13.96 -0.12 22.17
N PHE A 327 14.99 0.64 21.76
CA PHE A 327 14.97 2.11 21.84
C PHE A 327 13.72 2.70 21.17
N ASP A 328 13.23 3.80 21.74
CA ASP A 328 12.05 4.50 21.23
C ASP A 328 12.43 5.33 19.99
N VAL A 329 11.92 4.90 18.83
CA VAL A 329 12.20 5.54 17.54
C VAL A 329 11.63 6.96 17.49
N ALA A 330 10.45 7.21 18.10
CA ALA A 330 9.88 8.55 18.13
C ALA A 330 10.77 9.51 18.94
N ARG A 331 11.28 9.07 20.08
CA ARG A 331 12.23 9.87 20.89
C ARG A 331 13.53 10.16 20.16
N LEU A 332 14.04 9.19 19.39
CA LEU A 332 15.23 9.39 18.56
C LEU A 332 15.02 10.53 17.55
N PHE A 333 13.90 10.48 16.81
CA PHE A 333 13.56 11.53 15.84
C PHE A 333 13.35 12.89 16.52
N LYS A 334 12.66 12.92 17.67
CA LYS A 334 12.43 14.16 18.44
C LYS A 334 13.74 14.81 18.92
N ARG A 335 14.73 13.99 19.33
CA ARG A 335 16.05 14.47 19.76
C ARG A 335 16.83 15.14 18.62
N GLY A 336 16.78 14.55 17.42
CA GLY A 336 17.48 15.07 16.24
C GLY A 336 16.74 16.21 15.52
N ASN A 337 15.42 16.31 15.70
CA ASN A 337 14.54 17.22 14.96
C ASN A 337 13.52 17.86 15.92
N ALA A 338 13.95 18.85 16.69
CA ALA A 338 13.13 19.47 17.73
C ALA A 338 11.82 20.08 17.19
N HIS A 339 11.82 20.50 15.93
CA HIS A 339 10.68 21.11 15.23
C HIS A 339 9.55 20.14 14.88
N LEU A 340 9.78 18.82 14.93
CA LEU A 340 8.73 17.84 14.64
C LEU A 340 7.68 17.82 15.75
N SER A 341 6.42 17.70 15.36
CA SER A 341 5.33 17.43 16.30
C SER A 341 5.44 16.03 16.89
N ASP A 342 4.81 15.80 18.05
CA ASP A 342 4.79 14.46 18.67
C ASP A 342 4.12 13.43 17.75
N ALA A 343 3.09 13.82 16.99
CA ALA A 343 2.42 12.96 16.02
C ALA A 343 3.35 12.53 14.87
N GLU A 344 4.17 13.45 14.34
CA GLU A 344 5.18 13.12 13.32
C GLU A 344 6.27 12.21 13.89
N CYS A 345 6.72 12.43 15.12
CA CYS A 345 7.65 11.51 15.77
C CYS A 345 7.04 10.12 15.96
N GLN A 346 5.76 10.02 16.37
CA GLN A 346 5.07 8.74 16.53
C GLN A 346 4.87 7.99 15.20
N ALA A 347 4.77 8.69 14.07
CA ALA A 347 4.72 8.05 12.75
C ALA A 347 5.97 7.19 12.46
N TYR A 348 7.13 7.53 13.02
CA TYR A 348 8.34 6.71 12.92
C TYR A 348 8.33 5.47 13.81
N ASN A 349 7.56 5.51 14.91
CA ASN A 349 7.38 4.36 15.80
C ASN A 349 6.19 3.47 15.38
N ALA A 350 5.34 3.94 14.47
CA ALA A 350 4.19 3.20 13.92
C ALA A 350 4.55 1.78 13.43
N PRO A 351 5.65 1.57 12.68
CA PRO A 351 6.05 0.25 12.17
C PRO A 351 6.41 -0.78 13.25
N PHE A 352 6.70 -0.33 14.48
CA PHE A 352 7.42 -1.12 15.49
C PHE A 352 6.62 -1.31 16.80
N PRO A 353 5.44 -1.97 16.76
CA PRO A 353 4.57 -2.12 17.94
C PRO A 353 5.18 -2.97 19.05
N ASP A 354 6.05 -3.93 18.71
CA ASP A 354 6.67 -4.85 19.66
C ASP A 354 8.08 -5.27 19.23
N ARG A 355 8.74 -6.08 20.06
CA ARG A 355 10.10 -6.58 19.84
C ARG A 355 10.26 -7.41 18.55
N GLY A 356 9.21 -8.11 18.14
CA GLY A 356 9.20 -8.94 16.92
C GLY A 356 9.31 -8.12 15.64
N HIS A 357 8.90 -6.86 15.67
CA HIS A 357 8.98 -5.93 14.54
C HIS A 357 10.33 -5.20 14.45
N ARG A 358 11.24 -5.40 15.41
CA ARG A 358 12.45 -4.57 15.59
C ARG A 358 13.76 -5.24 15.17
N ALA A 359 13.71 -6.40 14.51
CA ALA A 359 14.92 -7.13 14.09
C ALA A 359 15.85 -6.30 13.19
N ALA A 360 15.27 -5.57 12.23
CA ALA A 360 16.04 -4.69 11.35
C ALA A 360 16.76 -3.56 12.10
N LEU A 361 16.14 -3.02 13.17
CA LEU A 361 16.73 -1.93 13.97
C LEU A 361 18.02 -2.37 14.68
N ARG A 362 18.14 -3.67 14.97
CA ARG A 362 19.33 -4.28 15.56
C ARG A 362 20.35 -4.70 14.51
N ALA A 363 19.88 -5.24 13.39
CA ALA A 363 20.77 -5.73 12.34
C ALA A 363 21.49 -4.60 11.59
N PHE A 364 20.79 -3.51 11.26
CA PHE A 364 21.34 -2.45 10.41
C PHE A 364 22.60 -1.78 11.00
N PRO A 365 22.68 -1.40 12.28
CA PRO A 365 23.92 -0.87 12.84
C PRO A 365 25.11 -1.85 12.76
N GLU A 366 24.86 -3.15 12.93
CA GLU A 366 25.91 -4.20 12.88
C GLU A 366 26.37 -4.50 11.45
N MET A 367 25.49 -4.32 10.46
CA MET A 367 25.79 -4.63 9.06
C MET A 367 26.63 -3.57 8.34
N VAL A 368 26.90 -2.40 8.94
CA VAL A 368 27.70 -1.37 8.28
C VAL A 368 29.12 -1.92 8.06
N PRO A 369 29.60 -2.00 6.81
CA PRO A 369 30.92 -2.57 6.52
C PRO A 369 32.04 -1.79 7.21
N GLU A 370 32.72 -2.43 8.17
CA GLU A 370 33.81 -1.83 8.95
C GLU A 370 35.19 -2.27 8.44
N PHE A 371 35.29 -3.50 7.94
CA PHE A 371 36.56 -4.11 7.51
C PHE A 371 36.54 -4.48 6.02
N PRO A 372 37.71 -4.66 5.37
CA PRO A 372 37.78 -4.94 3.94
C PRO A 372 37.03 -6.20 3.48
N ASP A 373 36.88 -7.18 4.36
CA ASP A 373 36.20 -8.47 4.19
C ASP A 373 34.75 -8.46 4.73
N SER A 374 34.27 -7.35 5.30
CA SER A 374 32.88 -7.21 5.71
C SER A 374 31.94 -7.35 4.51
N GLU A 375 30.78 -7.99 4.72
CA GLU A 375 29.75 -8.09 3.68
C GLU A 375 29.36 -6.67 3.20
N GLY A 376 29.39 -6.43 1.89
CA GLY A 376 29.11 -5.11 1.33
C GLY A 376 30.34 -4.22 1.07
N ALA A 377 31.50 -4.53 1.66
CA ALA A 377 32.71 -3.73 1.47
C ALA A 377 33.26 -3.80 0.04
N ALA A 378 33.35 -5.01 -0.54
CA ALA A 378 33.85 -5.22 -1.90
C ALA A 378 32.97 -4.52 -2.96
N ILE A 379 31.66 -4.71 -2.88
CA ILE A 379 30.71 -4.07 -3.81
C ILE A 379 30.68 -2.54 -3.65
N SER A 380 30.94 -2.03 -2.44
CA SER A 380 31.09 -0.60 -2.20
C SER A 380 32.36 -0.03 -2.84
N ARG A 381 33.47 -0.79 -2.86
CA ARG A 381 34.68 -0.40 -3.60
C ARG A 381 34.44 -0.38 -5.11
N GLU A 382 33.72 -1.35 -5.65
CA GLU A 382 33.32 -1.35 -7.07
C GLU A 382 32.42 -0.15 -7.42
N ALA A 383 31.48 0.17 -6.54
CA ALA A 383 30.63 1.35 -6.68
C ALA A 383 31.47 2.64 -6.65
N ARG A 384 32.49 2.74 -5.79
CA ARG A 384 33.39 3.89 -5.74
C ARG A 384 34.09 4.11 -7.08
N LEU A 385 34.60 3.04 -7.69
CA LEU A 385 35.21 3.11 -9.02
C LEU A 385 34.20 3.56 -10.08
N PHE A 386 32.97 3.06 -10.03
CA PHE A 386 31.89 3.55 -10.91
C PHE A 386 31.65 5.06 -10.75
N TRP A 387 31.50 5.56 -9.52
CA TRP A 387 31.24 6.98 -9.26
C TRP A 387 32.39 7.89 -9.71
N ARG A 388 33.65 7.44 -9.55
CA ARG A 388 34.83 8.21 -9.96
C ARG A 388 35.04 8.23 -11.47
N GLU A 389 34.84 7.08 -12.13
CA GLU A 389 35.33 6.89 -13.50
C GLU A 389 34.21 6.87 -14.54
N ARG A 390 33.04 6.32 -14.19
CA ARG A 390 32.00 5.95 -15.15
C ARG A 390 30.69 6.74 -15.01
N TRP A 391 30.44 7.36 -13.86
CA TRP A 391 29.25 8.20 -13.66
C TRP A 391 29.24 9.39 -14.63
N GLN A 392 28.09 9.61 -15.28
CA GLN A 392 27.88 10.70 -16.25
C GLN A 392 26.66 11.56 -15.93
N GLY A 393 25.87 11.18 -14.92
CA GLY A 393 24.69 11.94 -14.53
C GLY A 393 25.06 13.19 -13.72
N ARG A 394 24.04 13.98 -13.39
CA ARG A 394 24.21 15.19 -12.57
C ARG A 394 24.11 14.83 -11.09
N SER A 395 24.84 15.53 -10.24
CA SER A 395 24.86 15.25 -8.81
C SER A 395 24.61 16.51 -8.00
N LEU A 396 23.79 16.39 -6.96
CA LEU A 396 23.58 17.40 -5.93
C LEU A 396 23.83 16.75 -4.58
N MET A 397 24.67 17.37 -3.77
CA MET A 397 24.92 16.95 -2.40
C MET A 397 24.38 17.98 -1.41
N VAL A 398 23.66 17.51 -0.39
CA VAL A 398 23.15 18.34 0.70
C VAL A 398 23.58 17.74 2.03
N ILE A 399 24.17 18.55 2.93
CA ILE A 399 24.71 18.08 4.20
C ILE A 399 24.00 18.79 5.36
N GLY A 400 23.37 18.02 6.25
CA GLY A 400 22.95 18.51 7.56
C GLY A 400 24.14 18.64 8.51
N GLN A 401 24.47 19.87 8.90
CA GLN A 401 25.70 20.15 9.65
C GLN A 401 25.65 19.74 11.13
N ARG A 402 24.45 19.48 11.67
CA ARG A 402 24.28 19.01 13.05
C ARG A 402 24.35 17.50 13.19
N ASP A 403 24.63 16.77 12.11
CA ASP A 403 24.77 15.32 12.14
C ASP A 403 26.09 14.89 12.81
N PRO A 404 26.04 14.21 13.97
CA PRO A 404 27.24 13.73 14.65
C PRO A 404 27.79 12.42 14.06
N VAL A 405 27.06 11.78 13.14
CA VAL A 405 27.36 10.45 12.59
C VAL A 405 27.96 10.58 11.19
N LEU A 406 27.18 11.08 10.22
CA LEU A 406 27.52 11.15 8.79
C LEU A 406 27.55 12.60 8.29
N GLY A 407 28.00 13.51 9.15
CA GLY A 407 28.14 14.94 8.84
C GLY A 407 29.24 15.25 7.83
N GLU A 408 29.65 16.51 7.79
CA GLU A 408 30.55 17.03 6.74
C GLU A 408 31.87 16.25 6.60
N ALA A 409 32.48 15.83 7.71
CA ALA A 409 33.72 15.05 7.68
C ALA A 409 33.61 13.72 6.93
N VAL A 410 32.42 13.11 6.90
CA VAL A 410 32.15 11.85 6.16
C VAL A 410 31.71 12.14 4.73
N MET A 411 30.91 13.19 4.53
CA MET A 411 30.35 13.53 3.24
C MET A 411 31.38 14.14 2.28
N ARG A 412 32.41 14.84 2.77
CA ARG A 412 33.46 15.43 1.92
C ARG A 412 34.30 14.38 1.17
N PRO A 413 34.78 13.29 1.78
CA PRO A 413 35.38 12.18 1.05
C PRO A 413 34.44 11.58 0.00
N LEU A 414 33.16 11.37 0.34
CA LEU A 414 32.17 10.86 -0.61
C LEU A 414 31.97 11.81 -1.79
N GLN A 415 31.95 13.13 -1.55
CA GLN A 415 31.87 14.15 -2.60
C GLN A 415 33.03 14.01 -3.58
N ALA A 416 34.25 13.82 -3.07
CA ALA A 416 35.45 13.65 -3.90
C ALA A 416 35.42 12.37 -4.75
N ASP A 417 34.69 11.35 -4.30
CA ASP A 417 34.49 10.10 -5.04
C ASP A 417 33.46 10.20 -6.17
N ILE A 418 32.56 11.20 -6.11
CA ILE A 418 31.50 11.36 -7.10
C ILE A 418 31.98 12.33 -8.19
N ARG A 419 32.27 11.79 -9.37
CA ARG A 419 32.71 12.58 -10.53
C ARG A 419 31.71 13.69 -10.84
N GLY A 420 32.19 14.93 -10.88
CA GLY A 420 31.37 16.09 -11.21
C GLY A 420 30.42 16.54 -10.10
N CYS A 421 30.56 16.02 -8.86
CA CYS A 421 29.77 16.49 -7.72
C CYS A 421 30.19 17.92 -7.33
N PRO A 422 29.28 18.91 -7.38
CA PRO A 422 29.58 20.28 -6.99
C PRO A 422 29.85 20.37 -5.48
N PRO A 423 30.34 21.53 -4.98
CA PRO A 423 30.36 21.81 -3.55
C PRO A 423 28.99 21.53 -2.92
N PRO A 424 28.93 20.87 -1.75
CA PRO A 424 27.69 20.53 -1.09
C PRO A 424 26.97 21.78 -0.60
N VAL A 425 25.64 21.75 -0.66
CA VAL A 425 24.79 22.70 0.05
C VAL A 425 24.77 22.31 1.52
N LEU A 426 25.13 23.24 2.40
CA LEU A 426 25.17 23.00 3.85
C LEU A 426 23.87 23.54 4.47
N LEU A 427 23.23 22.72 5.31
CA LEU A 427 22.05 23.10 6.09
C LEU A 427 22.44 23.17 7.58
N PRO A 428 22.70 24.38 8.13
CA PRO A 428 23.18 24.57 9.50
C PRO A 428 22.23 24.06 10.59
N GLU A 429 20.94 24.04 10.30
CA GLU A 429 19.88 23.63 11.22
C GLU A 429 19.56 22.13 11.16
N ALA A 430 19.94 21.45 10.08
CA ALA A 430 19.60 20.05 9.85
C ALA A 430 20.58 19.09 10.53
N GLY A 431 20.03 18.05 11.16
CA GLY A 431 20.78 16.92 11.70
C GLY A 431 20.96 15.79 10.68
N HIS A 432 21.02 14.55 11.18
CA HIS A 432 21.20 13.36 10.36
C HIS A 432 20.08 13.12 9.34
N PHE A 433 18.81 13.32 9.75
CA PHE A 433 17.62 13.13 8.92
C PHE A 433 17.28 14.39 8.11
N VAL A 434 18.13 14.71 7.14
CA VAL A 434 18.07 15.96 6.34
C VAL A 434 16.70 16.18 5.68
N GLN A 435 15.98 15.11 5.33
CA GLN A 435 14.66 15.16 4.69
C GLN A 435 13.56 15.75 5.57
N GLU A 436 13.77 15.89 6.88
CA GLU A 436 12.85 16.65 7.75
C GLU A 436 12.90 18.17 7.51
N HIS A 437 13.91 18.63 6.75
CA HIS A 437 14.00 19.94 6.09
C HIS A 437 13.68 19.83 4.58
N GLY A 438 12.91 18.81 4.20
CA GLY A 438 12.76 18.32 2.84
C GLY A 438 12.16 19.31 1.85
N GLU A 439 11.37 20.30 2.28
CA GLU A 439 10.82 21.32 1.39
C GLU A 439 11.95 22.14 0.73
N ALA A 440 12.92 22.59 1.53
CA ALA A 440 14.09 23.32 1.03
C ALA A 440 14.96 22.43 0.14
N VAL A 441 15.18 21.17 0.55
CA VAL A 441 15.98 20.20 -0.22
C VAL A 441 15.32 19.88 -1.57
N ALA A 442 14.00 19.67 -1.60
CA ALA A 442 13.26 19.37 -2.81
C ALA A 442 13.26 20.57 -3.77
N ALA A 443 13.10 21.79 -3.25
CA ALA A 443 13.21 23.02 -4.06
C ALA A 443 14.61 23.15 -4.71
N LEU A 444 15.67 22.95 -3.93
CA LEU A 444 17.06 22.95 -4.44
C LEU A 444 17.28 21.86 -5.49
N ALA A 445 16.76 20.65 -5.25
CA ALA A 445 16.89 19.54 -6.17
C ALA A 445 16.13 19.79 -7.47
N LEU A 446 14.89 20.27 -7.40
CA LEU A 446 14.11 20.63 -8.57
C LEU A 446 14.83 21.66 -9.42
N ASP A 447 15.35 22.73 -8.81
CA ASP A 447 16.12 23.77 -9.49
C ASP A 447 17.39 23.22 -10.14
N HIS A 448 18.16 22.42 -9.39
CA HIS A 448 19.35 21.79 -9.89
C HIS A 448 19.03 20.89 -11.09
N PHE A 449 18.03 20.01 -11.00
CA PHE A 449 17.76 19.00 -12.03
C PHE A 449 16.82 19.47 -13.15
N LYS A 450 16.46 20.76 -13.24
CA LYS A 450 15.66 21.27 -14.38
C LYS A 450 16.27 20.82 -15.71
N GLU A 451 15.43 20.25 -16.57
CA GLU A 451 15.80 19.99 -17.96
C GLU A 451 15.89 21.34 -18.68
N SER A 452 16.95 21.52 -19.48
CA SER A 452 17.00 22.67 -20.40
C SER A 452 15.91 22.47 -21.45
N ALA A 453 15.00 23.44 -21.55
CA ALA A 453 13.90 23.44 -22.52
C ALA A 453 14.36 23.35 -23.98
#